data_AF-A0ABD2PAB5-F1
#
_entry.id   AF-A0ABD2PAB5-F1
#
_cell.length_a   1.000
_cell.length_b   1.000
_cell.length_c   1.000
_cell.angle_alpha   90.00
_cell.angle_beta   90.00
_cell.angle_gamma   90.00
#
_symmetry.space_group_name_H-M   'P 1'
#
loop_
_entity.id
_entity.type
_entity.pdbx_description
1 polymer ?
#
loop_
_entity_poly.entity_id
_entity_poly.type
_entity_poly.pdbx_seq_one_letter_code
_entity_poly.pdbx_strand_id
1 'polypeptide(L)'
;MPFLYSAQEYSDMHLIYGECGCNASAAARLYRERFPNAEQHRDYRVFVHVHQSYSEGRLPHVRKSGGRPQADYEDMVLDKVENGAGTSVRPIEMNTGVPKSIAQRMLK
;
A
#
# COMPACT_ATOMS: atom_id res chain seq x y z
N MET A 1 1.14 5.63 3.00
CA MET A 1 1.58 6.64 4.00
C MET A 1 3.02 6.36 4.41
N PRO A 2 3.94 7.35 4.38
CA PRO A 2 5.31 7.12 4.84
C PRO A 2 5.29 6.82 6.33
N PHE A 3 6.34 6.15 6.82
CA PHE A 3 6.47 5.66 8.20
C PHE A 3 6.65 6.83 9.20
N LEU A 4 5.58 7.59 9.47
CA LEU A 4 5.65 8.74 10.38
C LEU A 4 5.62 8.35 11.86
N TYR A 5 5.03 7.20 12.21
CA TYR A 5 4.80 6.80 13.60
C TYR A 5 5.17 5.33 13.84
N SER A 6 5.65 5.06 15.05
CA SER A 6 5.92 3.73 15.59
C SER A 6 4.62 2.96 15.85
N ALA A 7 4.72 1.64 15.99
CA ALA A 7 3.59 0.79 16.34
C ALA A 7 2.95 1.19 17.69
N GLN A 8 3.78 1.57 18.67
CA GLN A 8 3.32 2.05 19.97
C GLN A 8 2.46 3.31 19.82
N GLU A 9 2.91 4.28 19.02
CA GLU A 9 2.16 5.51 18.80
C GLU A 9 0.83 5.26 18.11
N TYR A 10 0.77 4.33 17.13
CA TYR A 10 -0.49 3.93 16.52
C TYR A 10 -1.45 3.26 17.51
N SER A 11 -0.92 2.43 18.41
CA SER A 11 -1.71 1.82 19.48
C SER A 11 -2.28 2.90 20.42
N ASP A 12 -1.44 3.82 20.90
CA ASP A 12 -1.85 4.88 21.81
C ASP A 12 -2.90 5.81 21.16
N MET A 13 -2.75 6.10 19.86
CA MET A 13 -3.76 6.85 19.09
C MET A 13 -5.10 6.12 19.05
N HIS A 14 -5.09 4.81 18.81
CA HIS A 14 -6.33 4.03 18.72
C HIS A 14 -7.06 3.98 20.07
N LEU A 15 -6.30 3.79 21.16
CA LEU A 15 -6.85 3.78 22.52
C LEU A 15 -7.47 5.13 22.88
N ILE A 16 -6.76 6.24 22.63
CA ILE A 16 -7.28 7.59 22.90
C ILE A 16 -8.47 7.94 22.01
N TYR A 17 -8.48 7.48 20.75
CA TYR A 17 -9.64 7.64 19.87
C TYR A 17 -10.88 6.95 20.41
N GLY A 18 -10.73 5.72 20.94
CA GLY A 18 -11.80 4.99 21.61
C GLY A 18 -12.26 5.68 22.90
N GLU A 19 -11.32 6.15 23.74
CA GLU A 19 -11.62 6.89 24.98
C GLU A 19 -12.43 8.16 24.70
N CYS A 20 -12.15 8.83 23.58
CA CYS A 20 -12.88 10.02 23.14
C CYS A 20 -14.20 9.71 22.40
N GLY A 21 -14.69 8.46 22.44
CA GLY A 21 -15.94 8.07 21.78
C GLY A 21 -15.89 8.24 20.25
N CYS A 22 -14.74 7.93 19.64
CA CYS A 22 -14.48 8.11 18.21
C CYS A 22 -14.53 9.58 17.73
N ASN A 23 -14.40 10.55 18.64
CA ASN A 23 -14.22 11.95 18.28
C ASN A 23 -12.73 12.25 18.02
N ALA A 24 -12.37 12.40 16.75
CA ALA A 24 -10.99 12.56 16.33
C ALA A 24 -10.38 13.90 16.80
N SER A 25 -11.18 14.96 16.88
CA SER A 25 -10.70 16.28 17.34
C SER A 25 -10.39 16.27 18.83
N ALA A 26 -11.29 15.67 19.63
CA ALA A 26 -11.08 15.48 21.06
C ALA A 26 -9.87 14.57 21.32
N ALA A 27 -9.75 13.48 20.56
CA ALA A 27 -8.61 12.56 20.62
C ALA A 27 -7.28 13.26 20.32
N ALA A 28 -7.22 14.09 19.27
CA ALA A 28 -6.02 14.85 18.92
C ALA A 28 -5.63 15.88 19.99
N ARG A 29 -6.60 16.46 20.71
CA ARG A 29 -6.33 17.32 21.87
C ARG A 29 -5.77 16.50 23.04
N LEU A 30 -6.47 15.44 23.45
CA LEU A 30 -6.08 14.61 24.57
C LEU A 30 -4.71 13.94 24.37
N TYR A 31 -4.41 13.52 23.14
CA TYR A 31 -3.12 12.97 22.77
C TYR A 31 -1.98 13.98 22.97
N ARG A 32 -2.17 15.24 22.58
CA ARG A 32 -1.17 16.29 22.79
C ARG A 32 -0.96 16.62 24.27
N GLU A 33 -2.02 16.56 25.07
CA GLU A 33 -1.94 16.78 26.52
C GLU A 33 -1.18 15.65 27.23
N ARG A 34 -1.36 14.40 26.80
CA ARG A 34 -0.72 13.23 27.43
C ARG A 34 0.73 13.01 26.98
N PHE A 35 1.11 13.46 25.79
CA PHE A 35 2.42 13.17 25.20
C PHE A 35 3.16 14.46 24.84
N PRO A 36 4.10 14.92 25.70
CA PRO A 36 4.78 16.22 25.54
C PRO A 36 5.72 16.33 24.33
N ASN A 37 6.08 15.21 23.69
CA ASN A 37 6.87 15.19 22.45
C ASN A 37 6.00 15.09 21.17
N ALA A 38 4.68 15.18 21.28
CA ALA A 38 3.75 15.04 20.16
C ALA A 38 3.56 16.35 19.35
N GLU A 39 4.32 17.40 19.66
CA GLU A 39 4.12 18.78 19.16
C GLU A 39 4.17 18.94 17.63
N GLN A 40 4.69 17.97 16.89
CA GLN A 40 4.72 17.98 15.43
C GLN A 40 3.36 17.56 14.82
N HIS A 41 2.34 18.36 15.14
CA HIS A 41 1.04 18.52 14.47
C HIS A 41 0.43 17.23 13.91
N ARG A 42 -0.25 16.45 14.77
CA ARG A 42 -1.07 15.33 14.32
C ARG A 42 -2.44 15.79 13.88
N ASP A 43 -2.65 15.78 12.57
CA ASP A 43 -3.97 15.87 11.95
C ASP A 43 -4.89 14.83 12.60
N TYR A 44 -6.09 15.25 13.01
CA TYR A 44 -7.11 14.39 13.59
C TYR A 44 -7.45 13.18 12.68
N ARG A 45 -7.21 13.32 11.38
CA ARG A 45 -7.40 12.26 10.38
C ARG A 45 -6.57 11.01 10.65
N VAL A 46 -5.42 11.11 11.32
CA VAL A 46 -4.61 9.94 11.65
C VAL A 46 -5.39 8.98 12.56
N PHE A 47 -6.12 9.49 13.55
CA PHE A 47 -6.95 8.67 14.45
C PHE A 47 -8.02 7.90 13.69
N VAL A 48 -8.68 8.58 12.73
CA VAL A 48 -9.69 7.96 11.86
C VAL A 48 -9.07 6.87 10.99
N HIS A 49 -7.95 7.15 10.34
CA HIS A 49 -7.29 6.17 9.46
C HIS A 49 -6.73 4.96 10.22
N VAL A 50 -6.23 5.16 11.44
CA VAL A 50 -5.77 4.05 12.29
C VAL A 50 -6.94 3.15 12.64
N HIS A 51 -8.05 3.72 13.11
CA HIS A 51 -9.25 2.95 13.39
C HIS A 51 -9.77 2.23 12.13
N GLN A 52 -9.84 2.92 10.99
CA GLN A 52 -10.29 2.31 9.74
C GLN A 52 -9.38 1.16 9.31
N SER A 53 -8.05 1.31 9.43
CA SER A 53 -7.10 0.26 9.09
C SER A 53 -7.39 -1.01 9.91
N TYR A 54 -7.57 -0.89 11.23
CA TYR A 54 -7.87 -2.04 12.09
C TYR A 54 -9.24 -2.65 11.80
N SER A 55 -10.26 -1.84 11.56
CA SER A 55 -11.59 -2.31 11.16
C SER A 55 -11.57 -3.06 9.82
N GLU A 56 -10.63 -2.73 8.94
CA GLU A 56 -10.40 -3.41 7.66
C GLU A 56 -9.42 -4.60 7.78
N GLY A 57 -8.96 -4.94 8.99
CA GLY A 57 -7.99 -6.02 9.23
C GLY A 57 -6.57 -5.71 8.76
N ARG A 58 -6.20 -4.44 8.63
CA ARG A 58 -4.91 -3.95 8.15
C ARG A 58 -4.14 -3.26 9.26
N LEU A 59 -2.81 -3.35 9.21
CA LEU A 59 -1.93 -2.55 10.06
C LEU A 59 -1.55 -1.24 9.33
N PRO A 60 -1.64 -0.06 9.98
CA PRO A 60 -1.30 1.23 9.38
C PRO A 60 0.17 1.37 8.95
N HIS A 61 1.01 0.40 9.33
CA HIS A 61 2.45 0.33 9.01
C HIS A 61 2.77 -0.34 7.66
N VAL A 62 1.81 -1.02 7.01
CA VAL A 62 2.10 -1.83 5.81
C VAL A 62 1.92 -0.99 4.54
N ARG A 63 2.96 -0.29 4.11
CA ARG A 63 3.11 -0.05 2.67
C ARG A 63 3.44 -1.40 2.05
N LYS A 64 2.59 -1.92 1.17
CA LYS A 64 3.07 -2.87 0.16
C LYS A 64 4.18 -2.14 -0.61
N SER A 65 5.41 -2.62 -0.51
CA SER A 65 6.51 -2.27 -1.42
C SER A 65 6.26 -2.76 -2.85
N GLY A 66 5.12 -3.39 -3.12
CA GLY A 66 4.71 -3.82 -4.44
C GLY A 66 4.20 -2.64 -5.25
N GLY A 67 4.89 -2.34 -6.34
CA GLY A 67 4.30 -1.62 -7.46
C GLY A 67 3.04 -2.32 -7.98
N ARG A 68 2.48 -1.77 -9.07
CA ARG A 68 1.26 -2.27 -9.73
C ARG A 68 1.28 -3.82 -9.80
N PRO A 69 0.19 -4.52 -9.40
CA PRO A 69 0.11 -5.96 -9.53
C PRO A 69 0.46 -6.33 -10.97
N GLN A 70 1.58 -7.05 -11.16
CA GLN A 70 1.95 -7.55 -12.47
C GLN A 70 0.99 -8.70 -12.74
N ALA A 71 0.11 -8.52 -13.73
CA ALA A 71 -0.65 -9.65 -14.23
C ALA A 71 0.37 -10.68 -14.75
N ASP A 72 0.12 -11.94 -14.40
CA ASP A 72 1.03 -13.05 -14.60
C ASP A 72 1.03 -13.45 -16.07
N TYR A 73 1.77 -12.70 -16.87
CA TYR A 73 1.92 -12.94 -18.32
C TYR A 73 3.12 -13.83 -18.64
N GLU A 74 3.84 -14.29 -17.62
CA GLU A 74 5.15 -14.92 -17.77
C GLU A 74 5.02 -16.24 -18.54
N ASP A 75 4.12 -17.12 -18.09
CA ASP A 75 3.84 -18.40 -18.75
C ASP A 75 3.32 -18.23 -20.19
N MET A 76 2.44 -17.26 -20.43
CA MET A 76 1.85 -17.02 -21.76
C MET A 76 2.89 -16.49 -22.78
N VAL A 77 3.87 -15.71 -22.32
CA VAL A 77 4.93 -15.17 -23.18
C VAL A 77 5.99 -16.22 -23.46
N LEU A 78 6.39 -17.01 -22.45
CA LEU A 78 7.38 -18.08 -22.60
C LEU A 78 6.91 -19.16 -23.58
N ASP A 79 5.67 -19.63 -23.44
CA ASP A 79 5.07 -20.63 -24.35
C ASP A 79 5.09 -20.17 -25.83
N LYS A 80 4.85 -18.88 -26.09
CA LYS A 80 4.84 -18.35 -27.45
C LYS A 80 6.23 -18.16 -28.05
N VAL A 81 7.24 -17.87 -27.23
CA VAL A 81 8.63 -17.76 -27.70
C VAL A 81 9.18 -19.14 -28.05
N GLU A 82 8.90 -20.15 -27.22
CA GLU A 82 9.34 -21.53 -27.46
C GLU A 82 8.66 -22.14 -28.69
N ASN A 83 7.38 -21.84 -28.91
CA ASN A 83 6.56 -22.40 -30.00
C ASN A 83 6.58 -21.60 -31.32
N GLY A 84 7.54 -20.69 -31.54
CA GLY A 84 7.81 -20.18 -32.90
C GLY A 84 7.70 -18.67 -33.12
N ALA A 85 7.65 -17.84 -32.06
CA ALA A 85 7.98 -16.43 -32.21
C ALA A 85 9.50 -16.26 -32.07
N GLY A 86 10.23 -16.26 -33.19
CA GLY A 86 11.58 -15.68 -33.20
C GLY A 86 11.57 -14.29 -32.57
N THR A 87 12.73 -13.82 -32.08
CA THR A 87 13.04 -12.67 -31.16
C THR A 87 12.25 -11.35 -31.32
N SER A 88 11.41 -11.22 -32.34
CA SER A 88 10.44 -10.16 -32.52
C SER A 88 9.33 -10.20 -31.46
N VAL A 89 9.12 -9.05 -30.81
CA VAL A 89 8.10 -8.86 -29.76
C VAL A 89 6.70 -8.58 -30.35
N ARG A 90 6.61 -8.21 -31.64
CA ARG A 90 5.32 -7.87 -32.29
C ARG A 90 4.37 -9.07 -32.44
N PRO A 91 4.83 -10.26 -32.85
CA PRO A 91 3.97 -11.45 -32.92
C PRO A 91 3.42 -11.84 -31.55
N ILE A 92 4.18 -11.62 -30.47
CA ILE A 92 3.75 -11.92 -29.11
C ILE A 92 2.57 -11.01 -28.75
N GLU A 93 2.71 -9.69 -28.91
CA GLU A 93 1.65 -8.72 -28.63
C GLU A 93 0.37 -8.99 -29.44
N MET A 94 0.50 -9.31 -30.73
CA MET A 94 -0.65 -9.61 -31.59
C MET A 94 -1.40 -10.89 -31.19
N ASN A 95 -0.69 -11.88 -30.65
CA ASN A 95 -1.28 -13.18 -30.30
C ASN A 95 -1.74 -13.29 -28.84
N THR A 96 -1.09 -12.60 -27.90
CA THR A 96 -1.39 -12.71 -26.46
C THR A 96 -2.08 -11.47 -25.90
N GLY A 97 -2.09 -10.36 -26.64
CA GLY A 97 -2.56 -9.06 -26.14
C GLY A 97 -1.63 -8.46 -25.07
N VAL A 98 -0.47 -9.07 -24.82
CA VAL A 98 0.53 -8.56 -23.87
C VAL A 98 1.23 -7.36 -24.49
N PRO A 99 1.22 -6.18 -23.84
CA PRO A 99 1.89 -5.01 -24.37
C PRO A 99 3.37 -5.27 -24.65
N LYS A 100 3.86 -4.79 -25.79
CA LYS A 100 5.27 -4.93 -26.19
C LYS A 100 6.26 -4.58 -25.07
N SER A 101 5.98 -3.55 -24.29
CA SER A 101 6.86 -3.09 -23.20
C SER A 101 6.97 -4.08 -22.05
N ILE A 102 5.94 -4.89 -21.79
CA ILE A 102 5.96 -5.96 -20.79
C ILE A 102 6.74 -7.15 -21.33
N ALA A 103 6.42 -7.61 -22.55
CA ALA A 103 7.12 -8.73 -23.18
C ALA A 103 8.63 -8.46 -23.34
N GLN A 104 9.02 -7.24 -23.74
CA GLN A 104 10.43 -6.85 -23.87
C GLN A 104 11.16 -6.77 -22.51
N ARG A 105 10.44 -6.50 -21.41
CA ARG A 105 11.01 -6.50 -20.06
C ARG A 105 11.21 -7.91 -19.51
N MET A 106 10.36 -8.86 -19.90
CA MET A 106 10.51 -10.27 -19.51
C MET A 106 11.62 -10.99 -20.28
N LEU A 107 11.89 -10.58 -21.53
CA LEU A 107 12.91 -11.20 -22.41
C LEU A 107 14.34 -10.64 -22.22
N LYS A 108 14.58 -9.83 -21.19
CA LYS A 108 15.86 -9.18 -20.93
C LYS A 108 16.44 -9.69 -19.61
#